data_AF-A0A7C4CBJ0-F1
#
_entry.id   AF-A0A7C4CBJ0-F1
#
_cell.length_a   1.000
_cell.length_b   1.000
_cell.length_c   1.000
_cell.angle_alpha   90.00
_cell.angle_beta   90.00
_cell.angle_gamma   90.00
#
_symmetry.space_group_name_H-M   'P 1'
#
loop_
_entity.id
_entity.type
_entity.pdbx_description
1 polymer ?
#
loop_
_entity_poly.entity_id
_entity_poly.type
_entity_poly.pdbx_seq_one_letter_code
_entity_poly.pdbx_strand_id
1 'polypeptide(L)'
;DWKFRQIEGETILLMGFQGENGRWQMIARARDPEQQVIIFSVLEEHVAEERRPAMAEFVARANYGMIIGNFELDFSDGEVRYKTSIDVEGGELTTGMVKRLVYANVLMMDKYLPGIQEVMQGRATAADAVRKIEN
;
A
#
# COMPACT_ATOMS: atom_id res chain seq x y z
N ASP A 1 9.47 16.94 -10.80
CA ASP A 1 8.82 17.54 -9.61
C ASP A 1 7.58 16.77 -9.23
N TRP A 2 7.52 16.29 -7.99
CA TRP A 2 6.35 15.60 -7.46
C TRP A 2 5.35 16.65 -6.95
N LYS A 3 4.10 16.59 -7.40
CA LYS A 3 3.04 17.45 -6.87
C LYS A 3 2.45 16.79 -5.64
N PHE A 4 2.55 17.47 -4.49
CA PHE A 4 1.98 17.00 -3.23
C PHE A 4 1.13 18.10 -2.58
N ARG A 5 0.20 17.68 -1.72
CA ARG A 5 -0.59 18.53 -0.84
C ARG A 5 -0.24 18.17 0.60
N GLN A 6 0.17 19.13 1.39
CA GLN A 6 0.28 18.96 2.84
C GLN A 6 -1.07 19.24 3.49
N ILE A 7 -1.46 18.43 4.47
CA ILE A 7 -2.63 18.71 5.31
C ILE A 7 -2.23 19.76 6.34
N GLU A 8 -3.01 20.85 6.42
CA GLU A 8 -2.71 21.97 7.31
C GLU A 8 -2.76 21.52 8.78
N GLY A 9 -1.72 21.87 9.54
CA GLY A 9 -1.59 21.47 10.95
C GLY A 9 -1.18 20.02 11.17
N GLU A 10 -1.00 19.22 10.12
CA GLU A 10 -0.59 17.82 10.22
C GLU A 10 0.73 17.56 9.46
N THR A 11 1.47 16.56 9.94
CA THR A 11 2.67 16.04 9.28
C THR A 11 2.30 14.96 8.26
N ILE A 12 1.27 15.26 7.45
CA ILE A 12 0.74 14.40 6.39
C ILE A 12 0.93 15.05 5.02
N LEU A 13 1.53 14.30 4.10
CA LEU A 13 1.66 14.63 2.69
C LEU A 13 0.81 13.67 1.85
N LEU A 14 -0.02 14.23 0.98
CA LEU A 14 -0.83 13.51 0.00
C LEU A 14 -0.27 13.75 -1.41
N MET A 15 -0.09 12.69 -2.18
CA MET A 15 0.33 12.78 -3.59
C MET A 15 -0.31 11.68 -4.44
N GLY A 16 -0.73 12.03 -5.65
CA GLY A 16 -1.12 11.01 -6.64
C GLY A 16 0.12 10.34 -7.20
N PHE A 17 0.10 9.01 -7.31
CA PHE A 17 1.16 8.24 -7.94
C PHE A 17 0.63 7.53 -9.18
N GLN A 18 1.43 7.55 -10.25
CA GLN A 18 1.16 6.84 -11.50
C GLN A 18 2.21 5.75 -11.65
N GLY A 19 1.78 4.49 -11.50
CA GLY A 19 2.57 3.31 -11.83
C GLY A 19 2.35 2.84 -13.27
N GLU A 20 2.90 1.68 -13.59
CA GLU A 20 2.72 1.04 -14.90
C GLU A 20 1.30 0.45 -15.03
N ASN A 21 0.73 -0.05 -13.93
CA ASN A 21 -0.54 -0.79 -13.93
C ASN A 21 -1.75 0.07 -13.49
N GLY A 22 -1.52 1.30 -13.05
CA GLY A 22 -2.60 2.21 -12.67
C GLY A 22 -2.16 3.39 -11.85
N ARG A 23 -3.14 4.08 -11.26
CA ARG A 23 -2.94 5.25 -10.42
C ARG A 23 -3.57 5.04 -9.05
N TRP A 24 -2.99 5.65 -8.03
CA TRP A 24 -3.48 5.57 -6.66
C TRP A 24 -3.02 6.77 -5.84
N GLN A 25 -3.58 6.90 -4.64
CA GLN A 25 -3.20 7.95 -3.70
C GLN A 25 -2.08 7.44 -2.80
N MET A 26 -0.96 8.17 -2.74
CA MET A 26 0.08 7.94 -1.74
C MET A 26 -0.08 8.94 -0.59
N ILE A 27 0.11 8.45 0.64
CA ILE A 27 0.06 9.22 1.88
C ILE A 27 1.38 8.98 2.62
N ALA A 28 2.10 10.04 2.94
CA ALA A 28 3.25 9.98 3.84
C ALA A 28 2.87 10.68 5.15
N ARG A 29 3.05 10.00 6.28
CA ARG A 29 2.72 10.49 7.61
C ARG A 29 3.92 10.36 8.53
N ALA A 30 4.35 11.48 9.11
CA ALA A 30 5.25 11.48 10.25
C ALA A 30 4.42 11.39 11.54
N ARG A 31 4.90 10.58 12.48
CA ARG A 31 4.33 10.42 13.82
C ARG A 31 5.40 10.84 14.81
N ASP A 32 5.55 12.15 14.99
CA ASP A 32 6.67 12.73 15.75
C ASP A 32 6.73 12.25 17.21
N PRO A 33 5.61 12.17 17.96
CA PRO A 33 5.65 11.68 19.35
C PRO A 33 6.14 10.23 19.45
N GLU A 34 5.80 9.39 18.47
CA GLU A 34 6.20 7.99 18.43
C GLU A 34 7.46 7.73 17.59
N GLN A 35 8.10 8.78 17.05
CA GLN A 35 9.29 8.70 16.19
C GLN A 35 9.14 7.69 15.04
N GLN A 36 7.99 7.73 14.36
CA GLN A 36 7.66 6.80 13.27
C GLN A 36 7.37 7.52 11.96
N VAL A 37 7.69 6.87 10.86
CA VAL A 37 7.27 7.30 9.52
C VAL A 37 6.47 6.16 8.88
N ILE A 38 5.32 6.53 8.31
CA ILE A 38 4.43 5.59 7.62
C ILE A 38 4.14 6.12 6.23
N ILE A 39 4.29 5.25 5.24
CA ILE A 39 3.89 5.50 3.85
C ILE A 39 2.78 4.53 3.50
N PHE A 40 1.70 5.05 2.94
CA PHE A 40 0.59 4.27 2.39
C PHE A 40 0.48 4.51 0.88
N SER A 41 0.22 3.45 0.13
CA SER A 41 -0.35 3.50 -1.22
C SER A 41 -1.78 2.97 -1.13
N VAL A 42 -2.77 3.84 -1.32
CA VAL A 42 -4.19 3.58 -1.10
C VAL A 42 -4.90 3.50 -2.44
N LEU A 43 -5.53 2.35 -2.71
CA LEU A 43 -6.35 2.16 -3.90
C LEU A 43 -7.55 3.12 -3.86
N GLU A 44 -7.84 3.80 -4.98
CA GLU A 44 -9.00 4.70 -5.06
C GLU A 44 -10.34 3.95 -5.03
N GLU A 45 -10.36 2.72 -5.54
CA GLU A 45 -11.54 1.86 -5.60
C GLU A 45 -11.65 0.99 -4.34
N HIS A 46 -12.87 0.90 -3.80
CA HIS A 46 -13.17 0.06 -2.65
C HIS A 46 -13.71 -1.31 -3.10
N VAL A 47 -13.33 -2.35 -2.36
CA VAL A 47 -13.79 -3.71 -2.61
C VAL A 47 -15.23 -3.89 -2.11
N ALA A 48 -16.11 -4.28 -3.02
CA ALA A 48 -17.51 -4.61 -2.71
C ALA A 48 -17.61 -5.67 -1.61
N GLU A 49 -18.62 -5.56 -0.74
CA GLU A 49 -18.77 -6.36 0.48
C GLU A 49 -18.68 -7.87 0.21
N GLU A 50 -19.34 -8.35 -0.83
CA GLU A 50 -19.35 -9.75 -1.25
C GLU A 50 -18.00 -10.26 -1.76
N ARG A 51 -17.06 -9.37 -2.09
CA ARG A 51 -15.71 -9.69 -2.56
C ARG A 51 -14.65 -9.57 -1.47
N ARG A 52 -14.94 -8.94 -0.32
CA ARG A 52 -13.98 -8.76 0.78
C ARG A 52 -13.39 -10.08 1.29
N PRO A 53 -14.12 -11.20 1.41
CA PRO A 53 -13.51 -12.48 1.81
C PRO A 53 -12.44 -12.97 0.83
N ALA A 54 -12.69 -12.86 -0.48
CA ALA A 54 -11.72 -13.24 -1.50
C ALA A 54 -10.51 -12.30 -1.51
N MET A 55 -10.74 -11.00 -1.32
CA MET A 55 -9.64 -10.03 -1.19
C MET A 55 -8.80 -10.28 0.07
N ALA A 56 -9.41 -10.64 1.19
CA ALA A 56 -8.69 -10.95 2.42
C ALA A 56 -7.77 -12.17 2.25
N GLU A 57 -8.23 -13.20 1.53
CA GLU A 57 -7.37 -14.33 1.16
C GLU A 57 -6.22 -13.86 0.25
N PHE A 58 -6.49 -13.01 -0.75
CA PHE A 58 -5.46 -12.45 -1.63
C PHE A 58 -4.39 -11.70 -0.83
N VAL A 59 -4.81 -10.80 0.06
CA VAL A 59 -3.93 -10.01 0.95
C VAL A 59 -3.09 -10.94 1.84
N ALA A 60 -3.71 -11.93 2.47
CA ALA A 60 -3.00 -12.88 3.33
C ALA A 60 -1.92 -13.68 2.56
N ARG A 61 -2.24 -14.10 1.33
CA ARG A 61 -1.31 -14.82 0.45
C ARG A 61 -0.18 -13.90 -0.01
N ALA A 62 -0.49 -12.71 -0.51
CA ALA A 62 0.49 -11.74 -0.98
C ALA A 62 1.47 -11.30 0.13
N ASN A 63 0.99 -11.21 1.37
CA ASN A 63 1.82 -10.83 2.51
C ASN A 63 2.75 -11.97 2.98
N TYR A 64 2.48 -13.23 2.61
CA TYR A 64 3.29 -14.35 3.09
C TYR A 64 4.68 -14.33 2.45
N GLY A 65 5.70 -14.02 3.26
CA GLY A 65 7.09 -13.89 2.81
C GLY A 65 7.50 -12.47 2.40
N MET A 66 6.59 -11.50 2.50
CA MET A 66 6.87 -10.10 2.23
C MET A 66 7.75 -9.50 3.34
N ILE A 67 8.89 -8.91 2.95
CA ILE A 67 9.91 -8.46 3.91
C ILE A 67 9.71 -6.99 4.32
N ILE A 68 9.37 -6.12 3.37
CA ILE A 68 9.21 -4.68 3.61
C ILE A 68 7.80 -4.25 3.27
N GLY A 69 7.01 -4.00 4.32
CA GLY A 69 5.63 -3.58 4.21
C GLY A 69 4.64 -4.74 4.12
N ASN A 70 3.37 -4.39 3.94
CA ASN A 70 2.26 -5.34 3.82
C ASN A 70 1.06 -4.68 3.14
N PHE A 71 0.22 -5.49 2.50
CA PHE A 71 -1.14 -5.11 2.15
C PHE A 71 -2.06 -5.15 3.37
N GLU A 72 -3.03 -4.24 3.41
CA GLU A 72 -4.11 -4.16 4.39
C GLU A 72 -5.44 -4.08 3.63
N LEU A 73 -6.47 -4.71 4.20
CA LEU A 73 -7.86 -4.60 3.78
C LEU A 73 -8.67 -4.12 4.99
N ASP A 74 -9.39 -3.02 4.83
CA ASP A 74 -10.43 -2.64 5.78
C ASP A 74 -11.72 -3.38 5.42
N PHE A 75 -12.20 -4.22 6.34
CA PHE A 75 -13.42 -4.98 6.13
C PHE A 75 -14.71 -4.15 6.25
N SER A 76 -14.64 -2.96 6.84
CA SER A 76 -15.81 -2.09 7.04
C SER A 76 -16.23 -1.41 5.74
N ASP A 77 -15.28 -0.91 4.96
CA ASP A 77 -15.53 -0.15 3.73
C ASP A 77 -14.88 -0.74 2.48
N GLY A 78 -13.98 -1.72 2.59
CA GLY A 78 -13.29 -2.34 1.47
C GLY A 78 -12.06 -1.59 0.97
N GLU A 79 -11.53 -0.61 1.72
CA GLU A 79 -10.25 0.04 1.40
C GLU A 79 -9.13 -1.01 1.32
N VAL A 80 -8.35 -0.99 0.24
CA VAL A 80 -7.12 -1.77 0.11
C VAL A 80 -5.94 -0.81 0.01
N ARG A 81 -4.90 -1.07 0.80
CA ARG A 81 -3.69 -0.26 0.78
C ARG A 81 -2.44 -1.09 1.01
N TYR A 82 -1.31 -0.59 0.53
CA TYR A 82 0.02 -1.08 0.88
C TYR A 82 0.68 -0.14 1.88
N LYS A 83 1.12 -0.68 3.02
CA LYS A 83 1.80 0.07 4.08
C LYS A 83 3.28 -0.28 4.13
N THR A 84 4.13 0.72 4.22
CA THR A 84 5.50 0.57 4.72
C THR A 84 5.70 1.52 5.89
N SER A 85 6.39 1.09 6.92
CA SER A 85 6.67 1.93 8.08
C SER A 85 8.04 1.66 8.65
N ILE A 86 8.58 2.64 9.36
CA ILE A 86 9.81 2.51 10.13
C ILE A 86 9.67 3.21 11.47
N ASP A 87 10.22 2.57 12.49
CA ASP A 87 10.47 3.17 13.79
C ASP A 87 11.92 3.67 13.81
N VAL A 88 12.11 4.94 14.21
CA VAL A 88 13.43 5.57 14.30
C VAL A 88 13.76 6.04 15.71
N GLU A 89 13.07 5.51 16.72
CA GLU A 89 13.40 5.77 18.11
C GLU A 89 14.87 5.42 18.41
N GLY A 90 15.57 6.34 19.06
CA GLY A 90 16.99 6.18 19.39
C GLY A 90 17.97 6.21 18.21
N GLY A 91 17.50 6.51 16.99
CA GLY A 91 18.32 6.57 15.78
C GLY A 91 18.11 7.82 14.94
N GLU A 92 18.79 7.88 13.79
CA GLU A 92 18.61 8.94 12.79
C GLU A 92 17.90 8.40 11.56
N LEU A 93 16.84 9.10 11.13
CA LEU A 93 16.18 8.82 9.88
C LEU A 93 17.00 9.40 8.71
N THR A 94 17.59 8.53 7.90
CA THR A 94 18.33 8.96 6.71
C THR A 94 17.43 9.07 5.48
N THR A 95 17.77 9.96 4.55
CA THR A 95 17.10 10.06 3.23
C THR A 95 17.12 8.74 2.47
N GLY A 96 18.18 7.94 2.64
CA GLY A 96 18.28 6.61 2.04
C GLY A 96 17.21 5.65 2.55
N MET A 97 16.92 5.66 3.87
CA MET A 97 15.87 4.85 4.47
C MET A 97 14.50 5.26 3.98
N VAL A 98 14.19 6.56 3.95
CA VAL A 98 12.92 7.09 3.42
C VAL A 98 12.73 6.69 1.96
N LYS A 99 13.78 6.83 1.13
CA LYS A 99 13.73 6.44 -0.29
C LYS A 99 13.42 4.95 -0.46
N ARG A 100 13.99 4.08 0.37
CA ARG A 100 13.72 2.63 0.33
C ARG A 100 12.28 2.30 0.73
N LEU A 101 11.73 2.97 1.75
CA LEU A 101 10.32 2.80 2.15
C LEU A 101 9.39 3.20 1.02
N VAL A 102 9.54 4.41 0.47
CA VAL A 102 8.69 4.91 -0.61
C VAL A 102 8.78 4.00 -1.84
N TYR A 103 9.98 3.59 -2.26
CA TYR A 103 10.13 2.69 -3.42
C TYR A 103 9.53 1.31 -3.19
N ALA A 104 9.78 0.68 -2.04
CA ALA A 104 9.14 -0.60 -1.73
C ALA A 104 7.61 -0.46 -1.75
N ASN A 105 7.09 0.64 -1.21
CA ASN A 105 5.66 0.89 -1.14
C ASN A 105 4.99 0.99 -2.51
N VAL A 106 5.49 1.88 -3.37
CA VAL A 106 4.86 2.13 -4.68
C VAL A 106 5.09 0.99 -5.66
N LEU A 107 6.25 0.33 -5.63
CA LEU A 107 6.54 -0.79 -6.53
C LEU A 107 5.71 -2.03 -6.19
N MET A 108 5.49 -2.30 -4.90
CA MET A 108 4.65 -3.45 -4.51
C MET A 108 3.18 -3.19 -4.81
N MET A 109 2.68 -1.96 -4.57
CA MET A 109 1.33 -1.60 -5.00
C MET A 109 1.16 -1.82 -6.51
N ASP A 110 2.07 -1.29 -7.33
CA ASP A 110 1.99 -1.41 -8.79
C ASP A 110 2.05 -2.86 -9.26
N LYS A 111 2.97 -3.66 -8.70
CA LYS A 111 3.17 -5.07 -9.06
C LYS A 111 1.91 -5.91 -8.80
N TYR A 112 1.22 -5.67 -7.69
CA TYR A 112 0.06 -6.47 -7.28
C TYR A 112 -1.28 -5.90 -7.77
N LEU A 113 -1.32 -4.64 -8.22
CA LEU A 113 -2.53 -3.95 -8.66
C LEU A 113 -3.34 -4.75 -9.70
N PRO A 114 -2.74 -5.38 -10.74
CA PRO A 114 -3.51 -6.21 -11.66
C PRO A 114 -4.22 -7.37 -10.95
N GLY A 115 -3.54 -8.08 -10.04
CA GLY A 115 -4.14 -9.18 -9.29
C GLY A 115 -5.25 -8.72 -8.36
N ILE A 116 -5.08 -7.56 -7.71
CA ILE A 116 -6.12 -6.92 -6.90
C ILE A 116 -7.36 -6.66 -7.76
N GLN A 117 -7.19 -6.09 -8.94
CA GLN A 117 -8.30 -5.80 -9.87
C GLN A 117 -9.01 -7.07 -10.35
N GLU A 118 -8.27 -8.13 -10.67
CA GLU A 118 -8.88 -9.41 -11.08
C GLU A 118 -9.71 -10.05 -9.96
N VAL A 119 -9.22 -10.03 -8.71
CA VAL A 119 -9.96 -10.57 -7.56
C VAL A 119 -11.17 -9.70 -7.23
N MET A 120 -11.00 -8.38 -7.24
CA MET A 120 -12.08 -7.40 -7.00
C MET A 120 -13.23 -7.57 -8.00
N GLN A 121 -12.92 -7.83 -9.26
CA GLN A 121 -13.91 -8.03 -10.32
C GLN A 121 -14.40 -9.49 -10.44
N GLY A 122 -13.89 -10.40 -9.60
CA GLY A 122 -14.25 -11.81 -9.63
C GLY A 122 -13.77 -12.57 -10.87
N ARG A 123 -12.75 -12.04 -11.56
CA ARG A 123 -12.15 -12.63 -12.76
C ARG A 123 -11.05 -13.65 -12.44
N ALA A 124 -10.51 -13.64 -11.22
CA ALA A 124 -9.58 -14.64 -10.70
C ALA A 124 -9.85 -15.01 -9.24
N THR A 125 -9.42 -16.21 -8.86
CA THR A 125 -9.31 -16.58 -7.44
C THR A 125 -8.11 -15.86 -6.80
N ALA A 126 -8.13 -15.67 -5.48
CA ALA A 126 -7.02 -15.11 -4.74
C ALA A 126 -5.69 -15.86 -5.00
N ALA A 127 -5.74 -17.19 -4.96
CA ALA A 127 -4.58 -18.05 -5.17
C ALA A 127 -4.01 -17.93 -6.60
N ASP A 128 -4.86 -17.91 -7.62
CA ASP A 128 -4.40 -17.80 -9.01
C ASP A 128 -3.84 -16.41 -9.31
N ALA A 129 -4.44 -15.36 -8.75
CA ALA A 129 -3.96 -13.99 -8.92
C ALA A 129 -2.55 -13.81 -8.34
N VAL A 130 -2.31 -14.26 -7.09
CA VAL A 130 -0.97 -14.19 -6.47
C VAL A 130 0.03 -15.05 -7.26
N ARG A 131 -0.33 -16.27 -7.64
CA ARG A 131 0.55 -17.16 -8.42
C ARG A 131 1.01 -16.54 -9.74
N LYS A 132 0.14 -15.80 -10.43
CA LYS A 132 0.48 -15.11 -11.70
C LYS A 132 1.44 -13.93 -11.50
N ILE A 133 1.46 -13.31 -10.32
CA ILE A 133 2.31 -12.15 -10.00
C ILE A 133 3.73 -12.59 -9.58
N GLU A 134 3.84 -13.76 -8.95
CA GLU A 134 5.08 -14.23 -8.35
C GLU A 134 5.90 -15.20 -9.21
N ASN A 135 5.31 -15.75 -10.27
CA ASN A 135 5.96 -16.63 -11.25
C ASN A 135 6.28 -15.89 -12.55
#